data_AF-A0A4Z1CMZ6-F1
#
_entry.id   AF-A0A4Z1CMZ6-F1
#
_cell.length_a   1.000
_cell.length_b   1.000
_cell.length_c   1.000
_cell.angle_alpha   90.00
_cell.angle_beta   90.00
_cell.angle_gamma   90.00
#
_symmetry.space_group_name_H-M   'P 1'
#
loop_
_entity.id
_entity.type
_entity.pdbx_description
1 polymer ?
#
loop_
_entity_poly.entity_id
_entity_poly.type
_entity_poly.pdbx_seq_one_letter_code
_entity_poly.pdbx_strand_id
1 'polypeptide(L)'
;MPHNDAMIARIRSAATEGTPLSAGDRAFMRHELAENWLMNRGLGSGPAHRIAGWTHRTFGNYDPSVIKQFPQNFSPGWKNYWGIQ
;
A
#
# COMPACT_ATOMS: atom_id res chain seq x y z
N MET A 1 -3.59 9.41 5.82
CA MET A 1 -2.62 10.13 4.96
C MET A 1 -3.20 10.13 3.56
N PRO A 2 -3.15 11.25 2.79
CA PRO A 2 -3.86 11.36 1.51
C PRO A 2 -3.57 10.23 0.50
N HIS A 3 -2.34 9.71 0.49
CA HIS A 3 -1.96 8.59 -0.38
C HIS A 3 -2.54 7.23 0.08
N ASN A 4 -2.67 6.97 1.39
CA ASN A 4 -3.40 5.80 1.90
C ASN A 4 -4.88 5.89 1.55
N ASP A 5 -5.48 7.07 1.70
CA ASP A 5 -6.89 7.29 1.39
C ASP A 5 -7.17 7.04 -0.09
N ALA A 6 -6.25 7.42 -0.98
CA ALA A 6 -6.32 7.11 -2.40
C ALA A 6 -6.20 5.60 -2.71
N MET A 7 -5.33 4.86 -2.02
CA MET A 7 -5.28 3.39 -2.14
C MET A 7 -6.59 2.74 -1.70
N ILE A 8 -7.16 3.18 -0.57
CA ILE A 8 -8.44 2.66 -0.07
C ILE A 8 -9.57 2.97 -1.05
N ALA A 9 -9.61 4.18 -1.61
CA ALA A 9 -10.60 4.56 -2.63
C ALA A 9 -10.50 3.66 -3.86
N ARG A 10 -9.29 3.43 -4.39
CA ARG A 10 -9.06 2.52 -5.53
C ARG A 10 -9.57 1.11 -5.26
N ILE A 11 -9.23 0.56 -4.10
CA ILE A 11 -9.66 -0.79 -3.68
C ILE A 11 -11.19 -0.87 -3.58
N ARG A 12 -11.84 0.14 -3.01
CA ARG A 12 -13.30 0.20 -2.90
C ARG A 12 -13.98 0.31 -4.26
N SER A 13 -13.44 1.12 -5.17
CA SER A 13 -13.94 1.21 -6.55
C SER A 13 -13.83 -0.14 -7.26
N ALA A 14 -12.67 -0.79 -7.19
CA ALA A 14 -12.49 -2.09 -7.83
C ALA A 14 -13.45 -3.17 -7.28
N ALA A 15 -13.69 -3.18 -5.97
CA ALA A 15 -14.67 -4.07 -5.35
C ALA A 15 -16.11 -3.77 -5.79
N THR A 16 -16.46 -2.49 -5.93
CA THR A 16 -17.81 -2.05 -6.36
C THR A 16 -18.06 -2.35 -7.84
N GLU A 17 -17.04 -2.16 -8.68
CA GLU A 17 -17.10 -2.34 -10.13
C GLU A 17 -16.89 -3.81 -10.55
N GLY A 18 -16.52 -4.68 -9.61
CA GLY A 18 -16.19 -6.09 -9.89
C GLY A 18 -14.91 -6.25 -10.71
N THR A 19 -14.01 -5.26 -10.68
CA THR A 19 -12.75 -5.32 -11.41
C THR A 19 -11.65 -5.98 -10.56
N PRO A 20 -10.72 -6.74 -11.17
CA PRO A 20 -9.62 -7.34 -10.42
C PRO A 20 -8.73 -6.28 -9.77
N LEU A 21 -8.37 -6.50 -8.49
CA LEU A 21 -7.37 -5.68 -7.80
C LEU A 21 -6.02 -5.72 -8.52
N SER A 22 -5.29 -4.61 -8.51
CA SER A 22 -3.92 -4.59 -9.01
C SER A 22 -2.96 -5.33 -8.07
N ALA A 23 -1.71 -5.53 -8.50
CA ALA A 23 -0.67 -6.04 -7.61
C ALA A 23 -0.39 -5.08 -6.43
N GLY A 24 -0.42 -3.77 -6.67
CA GLY A 24 -0.25 -2.73 -5.65
C GLY A 24 -1.39 -2.71 -4.65
N ASP A 25 -2.64 -2.83 -5.13
CA ASP A 25 -3.84 -2.89 -4.29
C ASP A 25 -3.80 -4.08 -3.33
N ARG A 26 -3.47 -5.27 -3.84
CA ARG A 26 -3.34 -6.48 -3.01
C ARG A 26 -2.21 -6.36 -1.98
N ALA A 27 -1.07 -5.80 -2.39
CA ALA A 27 0.07 -5.62 -1.50
C ALA A 27 -0.23 -4.61 -0.38
N PHE A 28 -0.87 -3.49 -0.71
CA PHE A 28 -1.33 -2.49 0.26
C PHE A 28 -2.29 -3.11 1.26
N MET A 29 -3.33 -3.79 0.79
CA MET A 29 -4.33 -4.39 1.67
C MET A 29 -3.70 -5.42 2.61
N ARG A 30 -2.82 -6.27 2.10
CA ARG A 30 -2.12 -7.26 2.93
C ARG A 30 -1.22 -6.60 3.98
N HIS A 31 -0.53 -5.52 3.62
CA HIS A 31 0.28 -4.74 4.56
C HIS A 31 -0.59 -4.18 5.69
N GLU A 32 -1.63 -3.41 5.35
CA GLU A 32 -2.48 -2.73 6.33
C GLU A 32 -3.23 -3.73 7.24
N LEU A 33 -3.71 -4.84 6.69
CA LEU A 33 -4.35 -5.90 7.48
C LEU A 33 -3.38 -6.58 8.43
N ALA A 34 -2.14 -6.85 8.00
CA ALA A 34 -1.11 -7.45 8.85
C ALA A 34 -0.70 -6.49 9.99
N GLU A 35 -0.49 -5.22 9.68
CA GLU A 35 -0.16 -4.17 10.66
C GLU A 35 -1.28 -4.06 11.71
N ASN A 36 -2.53 -3.94 11.27
CA ASN A 36 -3.68 -3.87 12.17
C ASN A 36 -3.86 -5.15 13.00
N TRP A 37 -3.67 -6.33 12.41
CA TRP A 37 -3.77 -7.62 13.12
C TRP A 37 -2.74 -7.75 14.25
N LEU A 38 -1.52 -7.26 14.02
CA LEU A 38 -0.44 -7.22 15.02
C LEU A 38 -0.73 -6.19 16.12
N MET A 39 -1.20 -5.01 15.74
CA MET A 39 -1.57 -3.96 16.70
C MET A 39 -2.72 -4.40 17.62
N ASN A 40 -3.74 -5.07 17.07
CA ASN A 40 -4.84 -5.65 17.85
C ASN A 40 -4.40 -6.77 18.80
N ARG A 41 -3.16 -7.25 18.69
CA ARG A 41 -2.53 -8.23 19.60
C ARG A 41 -1.55 -7.60 20.58
N GLY A 42 -1.60 -6.28 20.73
CA GLY A 42 -0.80 -5.53 21.69
C GLY A 42 0.59 -5.16 21.19
N LEU A 43 0.92 -5.41 19.92
CA LEU A 43 2.17 -4.93 19.35
C LEU A 43 2.09 -3.43 19.08
N GLY A 44 3.14 -2.68 19.43
CA GLY A 44 3.21 -1.25 19.09
C GLY A 44 3.22 -1.01 17.58
N SER A 45 2.73 0.16 17.15
CA SER A 45 2.62 0.52 15.72
C SER A 45 3.95 0.42 14.96
N GLY A 46 5.07 0.94 15.49
CA GLY A 46 6.37 0.86 14.82
C GLY A 46 6.84 -0.58 14.54
N PRO A 47 6.87 -1.48 15.55
CA PRO A 47 7.15 -2.89 15.33
C PRO A 47 6.14 -3.59 14.40
N ALA A 48 4.84 -3.26 14.49
CA ALA A 48 3.82 -3.82 13.62
C ALA A 48 4.05 -3.42 12.15
N HIS A 49 4.30 -2.13 11.89
CA HIS A 49 4.60 -1.61 10.56
C HIS A 49 5.80 -2.30 9.93
N ARG A 50 6.89 -2.47 10.69
CA ARG A 50 8.10 -3.14 10.21
C ARG A 50 7.84 -4.58 9.79
N ILE A 51 7.05 -5.34 10.57
CA ILE A 51 6.72 -6.73 10.27
C ILE A 51 5.75 -6.81 9.08
N ALA A 52 4.75 -5.92 9.02
CA ALA A 52 3.84 -5.83 7.89
C ALA A 52 4.56 -5.56 6.56
N GLY A 53 5.67 -4.80 6.59
CA GLY A 53 6.53 -4.57 5.44
C GLY A 53 7.15 -5.83 4.82
N TRP A 54 7.20 -6.96 5.55
CA TRP A 54 7.65 -8.25 5.00
C TRP A 54 6.61 -8.94 4.13
N THR A 55 5.37 -8.45 4.13
CA THR A 55 4.29 -9.03 3.35
C THR A 55 4.39 -8.70 1.87
N HIS A 56 5.28 -7.81 1.43
CA HIS A 56 5.42 -7.44 0.03
C HIS A 56 6.89 -7.12 -0.30
N ARG A 57 7.19 -6.97 -1.60
CA ARG A 57 8.51 -6.50 -2.02
C ARG A 57 8.67 -5.03 -1.65
N THR A 58 9.89 -4.61 -1.33
CA THR A 58 10.21 -3.19 -1.08
C THR A 58 9.67 -2.30 -2.19
N PHE A 59 8.97 -1.22 -1.81
CA PHE A 59 8.28 -0.27 -2.71
C PHE A 59 7.07 -0.83 -3.50
N GLY A 60 6.64 -2.06 -3.21
CA GLY A 60 5.56 -2.73 -3.94
C GLY A 60 4.15 -2.56 -3.36
N ASN A 61 3.98 -1.84 -2.26
CA ASN A 61 2.69 -1.71 -1.55
C ASN A 61 1.88 -0.46 -1.90
N TYR A 62 2.29 0.34 -2.87
CA TYR A 62 1.46 1.40 -3.45
C TYR A 62 1.34 1.18 -4.94
N ASP A 63 0.16 1.39 -5.47
CA ASP A 63 -0.08 1.31 -6.91
C ASP A 63 0.59 2.49 -7.65
N PRO A 64 1.15 2.26 -8.86
CA PRO A 64 1.72 3.31 -9.70
C PRO A 64 0.84 4.55 -9.87
N SER A 65 -0.48 4.39 -9.95
CA SER A 65 -1.38 5.55 -10.12
C SER A 65 -1.35 6.47 -8.91
N VAL A 66 -1.26 5.92 -7.70
CA VAL A 66 -1.22 6.70 -6.45
C VAL A 66 0.15 7.35 -6.30
N ILE A 67 1.21 6.64 -6.68
CA ILE A 67 2.57 7.22 -6.72
C ILE A 67 2.61 8.43 -7.66
N LYS A 68 1.99 8.34 -8.84
CA LYS A 68 1.85 9.46 -9.78
C LYS A 68 0.98 10.60 -9.28
N GLN A 69 -0.04 10.30 -8.45
CA GLN A 69 -0.92 11.30 -7.86
C GLN A 69 -0.24 12.10 -6.73
N PHE A 70 0.68 11.47 -5.99
CA PHE A 70 1.39 12.09 -4.87
C PHE A 70 2.91 11.94 -4.97
N PRO A 71 3.55 12.38 -6.07
CA PRO A 71 4.96 12.09 -6.36
C PRO A 71 5.93 12.61 -5.29
N GLN A 72 5.55 13.65 -4.55
CA GLN A 72 6.33 14.23 -3.45
C GLN A 72 6.37 13.36 -2.19
N ASN A 73 5.43 12.42 -2.03
CA ASN A 73 5.36 11.54 -0.86
C ASN A 73 6.19 10.25 -1.05
N PHE A 74 6.72 10.02 -2.25
CA PHE A 74 7.40 8.78 -2.60
C PHE A 74 8.82 9.09 -3.07
N SER A 75 9.79 8.40 -2.45
CA SER A 75 11.19 8.50 -2.88
C SER A 75 11.39 7.96 -4.30
N PRO A 76 12.49 8.32 -5.00
CA PRO A 76 12.79 7.80 -6.34
C PRO A 76 12.78 6.26 -6.44
N GLY A 77 13.06 5.54 -5.34
CA GLY A 77 13.00 4.08 -5.30
C GLY A 77 11.63 3.50 -5.67
N TRP A 78 10.55 4.20 -5.31
CA TRP A 78 9.18 3.81 -5.70
C TRP A 78 8.96 3.92 -7.21
N LYS A 79 9.40 5.05 -7.79
CA LYS A 79 9.31 5.26 -9.24
C LYS A 79 10.12 4.21 -10.01
N ASN A 80 11.34 3.92 -9.54
CA ASN A 80 12.22 2.92 -10.12
C ASN A 80 11.61 1.50 -10.06
N TYR A 81 11.03 1.10 -8.93
CA TYR A 81 10.41 -0.22 -8.78
C TYR A 81 9.26 -0.43 -9.79
N TRP A 82 8.47 0.62 -10.03
CA TRP A 82 7.30 0.55 -10.91
C TRP A 82 7.56 1.00 -12.35
N GLY A 83 8.79 1.37 -12.71
CA GLY A 83 9.13 1.88 -14.04
C GLY A 83 8.40 3.18 -14.40
N ILE A 84 8.14 4.03 -13.40
CA ILE A 84 7.49 5.33 -13.60
C ILE A 84 8.57 6.36 -13.92
N GLN A 85 8.46 7.01 -15.08
CA GLN A 85 9.28 8.17 -15.46
C GLN A 85 8.77 9.44 -14.77
#